data_AF-A0A182SLR6-F1
#
_entry.id   AF-A0A182SLR6-F1
#
_cell.length_a   1.000
_cell.length_b   1.000
_cell.length_c   1.000
_cell.angle_alpha   90.00
_cell.angle_beta   90.00
_cell.angle_gamma   90.00
#
_symmetry.space_group_name_H-M   'P 1'
#
loop_
_entity.id
_entity.type
_entity.pdbx_description
1 polymer ?
#
loop_
_entity_poly.entity_id
_entity_poly.type
_entity_poly.pdbx_seq_one_letter_code
_entity_poly.pdbx_strand_id
1 'polypeptide(L)'
;MPFVKRVVTPKYIARSSKLALQPYAAAPTIPVADNEFEALTNVTLSNALRQLASLVYISNQIFTELHEELSSVNERSLGIKQRIDRLSQKVEQFDPKQVTVRKYIWWSRVLHQPIQEPTSKLLESMSGNYYCRLQCPTQA
;
A
#
# COMPACT_ATOMS: atom_id res chain seq x y z
N MET A 1 -17.63 5.67 2.06
CA MET A 1 -17.25 5.18 3.41
C MET A 1 -17.67 6.23 4.42
N PRO A 2 -18.35 5.88 5.52
CA PRO A 2 -18.70 6.86 6.55
C PRO A 2 -17.42 7.37 7.25
N PHE A 3 -17.34 8.68 7.50
CA PHE A 3 -16.19 9.28 8.18
C PHE A 3 -16.15 8.88 9.65
N VAL A 4 -14.98 8.44 10.12
CA VAL A 4 -14.77 8.09 11.54
C VAL A 4 -14.87 9.35 12.39
N LYS A 5 -15.94 9.46 13.17
CA LYS A 5 -16.12 10.57 14.11
C LYS A 5 -15.39 10.27 15.42
N ARG A 6 -14.27 10.94 15.65
CA ARG A 6 -13.53 10.89 16.92
C ARG A 6 -13.95 12.08 17.79
N VAL A 7 -14.26 11.84 19.07
CA VAL A 7 -14.80 12.86 19.98
C VAL A 7 -13.86 13.06 21.16
N VAL A 8 -13.49 14.31 21.43
CA VAL A 8 -12.64 14.68 22.55
C VAL A 8 -13.48 14.88 23.82
N THR A 9 -12.99 14.38 24.95
CA THR A 9 -13.65 14.52 26.26
C THR A 9 -12.74 15.21 27.28
N PRO A 10 -13.25 16.12 28.13
CA PRO A 10 -14.64 16.58 28.23
C PRO A 10 -15.02 17.58 27.12
N LYS A 11 -16.29 17.54 26.66
CA LYS A 11 -16.81 18.49 25.66
C LYS A 11 -17.07 19.88 26.24
N TYR A 12 -17.38 19.94 27.53
CA TYR A 12 -17.66 21.18 28.25
C TYR A 12 -16.63 21.35 29.36
N ILE A 13 -15.94 22.48 29.36
CA ILE A 13 -14.79 22.73 30.25
C ILE A 13 -15.24 23.43 31.54
N ALA A 14 -16.10 24.44 31.42
CA ALA A 14 -16.48 25.33 32.52
C ALA A 14 -17.99 25.47 32.75
N ARG A 15 -18.83 24.64 32.08
CA ARG A 15 -20.29 24.72 32.28
C ARG A 15 -20.67 24.08 33.61
N SER A 16 -21.31 24.85 34.48
CA SER A 16 -21.98 24.36 35.69
C SER A 16 -22.98 23.26 35.34
N SER A 17 -22.68 22.03 35.72
CA SER A 17 -23.58 20.88 35.58
C SER A 17 -24.75 20.91 36.58
N LYS A 18 -24.73 21.82 37.57
CA LYS A 18 -25.81 21.97 38.55
C LYS A 18 -26.90 22.95 38.16
N LEU A 19 -26.66 23.88 37.22
CA LEU A 19 -27.70 24.84 36.78
C LEU A 19 -28.44 24.40 35.50
N ALA A 20 -27.94 23.40 34.78
CA ALA A 20 -28.54 22.94 33.53
C ALA A 20 -29.62 21.85 33.70
N LEU A 21 -29.97 21.47 34.94
CA LEU A 21 -30.89 20.36 35.24
C LEU A 21 -32.23 20.75 35.89
N GLN A 22 -32.56 22.03 36.07
CA GLN A 22 -33.91 22.41 36.50
C GLN A 22 -34.47 23.60 35.70
N PRO A 23 -35.43 23.36 34.79
CA PRO A 23 -36.15 24.43 34.10
C PRO A 23 -37.26 25.09 34.94
N TYR A 24 -37.44 24.75 36.23
CA TYR A 24 -38.65 25.16 36.96
C TYR A 24 -38.50 25.33 38.49
N ALA A 25 -37.33 25.69 39.01
CA ALA A 25 -37.24 26.20 40.38
C ALA A 25 -36.79 27.65 40.33
N ALA A 26 -37.70 28.54 40.74
CA ALA A 26 -37.48 29.97 40.89
C ALA A 26 -36.07 30.21 41.45
N ALA A 27 -35.19 30.80 40.63
CA ALA A 27 -33.80 31.02 40.99
C ALA A 27 -33.73 31.92 42.23
N PRO A 28 -33.31 31.41 43.40
CA PRO A 28 -32.72 32.29 44.38
C PRO A 28 -31.40 32.71 43.75
N THR A 29 -31.11 34.00 43.68
CA THR A 29 -29.74 34.48 43.52
C THR A 29 -28.92 33.91 44.67
N ILE A 30 -28.32 32.73 44.45
CA ILE A 30 -27.41 32.08 45.39
C ILE A 30 -26.22 33.05 45.50
N PRO A 31 -25.94 33.62 46.68
CA PRO A 31 -24.75 34.45 46.83
C PRO A 31 -23.55 33.59 46.46
N VAL A 32 -22.73 34.09 45.53
CA VAL A 32 -21.47 33.48 45.15
C VAL A 32 -20.66 33.34 46.44
N ALA A 33 -20.52 32.12 46.94
CA ALA A 33 -19.79 31.86 48.16
C ALA A 33 -18.32 32.26 47.96
N ASP A 34 -17.64 32.65 49.05
CA ASP A 34 -16.22 32.95 49.00
C ASP A 34 -15.45 31.75 48.41
N ASN A 35 -14.57 32.02 47.44
CA ASN A 35 -13.75 31.06 46.67
C ASN A 35 -14.41 30.32 45.48
N GLU A 36 -15.65 30.60 45.11
CA GLU A 36 -16.28 29.98 43.92
C GLU A 36 -15.51 30.26 42.63
N PHE A 37 -14.94 31.46 42.47
CA PHE A 37 -14.13 31.78 41.29
C PHE A 37 -12.86 30.91 41.22
N GLU A 38 -12.17 30.70 42.34
CA GLU A 38 -10.99 29.84 42.42
C GLU A 38 -11.34 28.36 42.17
N ALA A 39 -12.51 27.91 42.60
CA ALA A 39 -13.01 26.57 42.28
C ALA A 39 -13.31 26.44 40.78
N LEU A 40 -13.97 27.44 40.18
CA LEU A 40 -14.31 27.47 38.76
C LEU A 40 -13.07 27.53 37.87
N THR A 41 -12.05 28.32 38.22
CA THR A 41 -10.79 28.39 37.47
C THR A 41 -10.03 27.06 37.54
N ASN A 42 -9.95 26.43 38.71
CA ASN A 42 -9.31 25.11 38.87
C ASN A 42 -10.03 24.00 38.10
N VAL A 43 -11.37 23.99 38.14
CA VAL A 43 -12.18 23.05 37.35
C VAL A 43 -11.99 23.29 35.85
N THR A 44 -11.99 24.55 35.43
CA THR A 44 -11.77 24.93 34.03
C THR A 44 -10.40 24.49 33.55
N LEU A 45 -9.34 24.76 34.32
CA LEU A 45 -7.97 24.36 33.99
C LEU A 45 -7.83 22.84 33.93
N SER A 46 -8.33 22.13 34.94
CA SER A 46 -8.27 20.67 35.00
C SER A 46 -9.00 20.03 33.83
N ASN A 47 -10.18 20.54 33.47
CA ASN A 47 -10.95 20.03 32.34
C ASN A 47 -10.30 20.36 31.00
N ALA A 48 -9.65 21.53 30.88
CA ALA A 48 -8.88 21.88 29.68
C ALA A 48 -7.70 20.93 29.49
N LEU A 49 -6.95 20.63 30.56
CA LEU A 49 -5.85 19.65 30.52
C LEU A 49 -6.35 18.25 30.15
N ARG A 50 -7.48 17.81 30.71
CA ARG A 50 -8.11 16.53 30.33
C ARG A 50 -8.53 16.51 28.86
N GLN A 51 -9.04 17.63 28.35
CA GLN A 51 -9.44 17.74 26.95
C GLN A 51 -8.22 17.66 26.02
N LEU A 52 -7.12 18.33 26.37
CA LEU A 52 -5.86 18.24 25.64
C LEU A 52 -5.27 16.82 25.69
N ALA A 53 -5.31 16.14 26.84
CA ALA A 53 -4.87 14.76 26.95
C ALA A 53 -5.69 13.83 26.05
N SER A 54 -7.02 14.00 26.03
CA SER A 54 -7.92 13.25 25.14
C SER A 54 -7.62 13.52 23.67
N LEU A 55 -7.30 14.77 23.31
CA LEU A 55 -6.91 15.14 21.95
C LEU A 55 -5.61 14.45 21.53
N VAL A 56 -4.56 14.52 22.36
CA VAL A 56 -3.26 13.89 22.07
C VAL A 56 -3.40 12.37 21.94
N TYR A 57 -4.18 11.74 22.82
CA TYR A 57 -4.48 10.31 22.72
C TYR A 57 -5.11 9.95 21.36
N ILE A 58 -6.13 10.71 20.95
CA ILE A 58 -6.80 10.52 19.65
C ILE A 58 -5.82 10.75 18.49
N SER A 59 -5.00 11.79 18.54
CA SER A 59 -3.99 12.08 17.51
C SER A 59 -2.97 10.96 17.39
N ASN A 60 -2.52 10.39 18.51
CA ASN A 60 -1.60 9.25 18.49
C ASN A 60 -2.23 8.04 17.82
N GLN A 61 -3.50 7.71 18.10
CA GLN A 61 -4.19 6.63 17.41
C GLN A 61 -4.23 6.85 15.89
N ILE A 62 -4.54 8.08 15.45
CA ILE A 62 -4.55 8.43 14.01
C ILE A 62 -3.15 8.23 13.40
N PHE A 63 -2.10 8.73 14.06
CA PHE A 63 -0.74 8.60 13.54
C PHE A 63 -0.25 7.15 13.53
N THR A 64 -0.66 6.33 14.49
CA THR A 64 -0.35 4.89 14.50
C THR A 64 -1.04 4.18 13.34
N GLU A 65 -2.35 4.38 13.15
CA GLU A 65 -3.09 3.80 12.01
C GLU A 65 -2.45 4.20 10.66
N LEU A 66 -2.15 5.48 10.47
CA LEU A 66 -1.51 5.98 9.25
C LEU A 66 -0.10 5.42 9.06
N HIS A 67 0.67 5.24 10.13
CA HIS A 67 2.01 4.69 10.06
C HIS A 67 1.99 3.22 9.63
N GLU A 68 1.05 2.42 10.14
CA GLU A 68 0.86 1.02 9.75
C GLU A 68 0.49 0.91 8.26
N GLU A 69 -0.48 1.72 7.80
CA GLU A 69 -0.87 1.76 6.39
C GLU A 69 0.30 2.18 5.49
N LEU A 70 1.04 3.23 5.88
CA LEU A 70 2.19 3.70 5.11
C LEU A 70 3.31 2.67 5.07
N SER A 71 3.57 1.97 6.18
CA SER A 71 4.56 0.89 6.24
C SER A 71 4.20 -0.23 5.26
N SER A 72 2.93 -0.66 5.25
CA SER A 72 2.44 -1.66 4.29
C SER A 72 2.61 -1.21 2.83
N VAL A 73 2.29 0.04 2.52
CA VAL A 73 2.49 0.62 1.19
C VAL A 73 3.97 0.67 0.82
N ASN A 74 4.84 1.03 1.77
CA ASN A 74 6.28 1.09 1.57
C ASN A 74 6.88 -0.29 1.27
N GLU A 75 6.52 -1.33 2.03
CA GLU A 75 6.97 -2.70 1.77
C GLU A 75 6.58 -3.18 0.37
N ARG A 76 5.34 -2.93 -0.04
CA ARG A 76 4.86 -3.27 -1.40
C ARG A 76 5.60 -2.49 -2.47
N SER A 77 5.84 -1.20 -2.24
CA SER A 77 6.61 -0.34 -3.16
C SER A 77 8.05 -0.85 -3.33
N LEU A 78 8.70 -1.23 -2.24
CA LEU A 78 10.04 -1.84 -2.26
C LEU A 78 10.05 -3.17 -3.03
N GLY A 79 9.07 -4.03 -2.79
CA GLY A 79 8.94 -5.30 -3.53
C GLY A 79 8.74 -5.07 -5.03
N ILE A 80 7.94 -4.09 -5.42
CA ILE A 80 7.76 -3.70 -6.83
C ILE A 80 9.07 -3.16 -7.41
N LYS A 81 9.76 -2.27 -6.69
CA LYS A 81 11.05 -1.73 -7.12
C LYS A 81 12.06 -2.83 -7.42
N GLN A 82 12.22 -3.80 -6.52
CA GLN A 82 13.11 -4.94 -6.75
C GLN A 82 12.73 -5.77 -7.98
N ARG A 83 11.43 -5.96 -8.24
CA ARG A 83 10.95 -6.66 -9.44
C ARG A 83 11.23 -5.87 -10.71
N ILE A 84 11.09 -4.55 -10.66
CA ILE A 84 11.45 -3.65 -11.76
C ILE A 84 12.95 -3.75 -12.02
N ASP A 85 13.80 -3.65 -10.99
CA ASP A 85 15.27 -3.72 -11.16
C ASP A 85 15.70 -5.05 -11.81
N ARG A 86 15.14 -6.17 -11.35
CA ARG A 86 15.39 -7.50 -11.96
C ARG A 86 14.89 -7.59 -13.40
N LEU A 87 13.75 -6.97 -13.71
CA LEU A 87 13.21 -6.94 -15.06
C LEU A 87 14.10 -6.09 -15.96
N SER A 88 14.52 -4.91 -15.52
CA SER A 88 15.42 -4.02 -16.25
C SER A 88 16.73 -4.74 -16.59
N GLN A 89 17.36 -5.42 -15.62
CA GLN A 89 18.56 -6.20 -15.87
C GLN A 89 18.35 -7.30 -16.91
N LYS A 90 17.21 -8.02 -16.84
CA LYS A 90 16.87 -9.04 -17.84
C LYS A 90 16.65 -8.46 -19.23
N VAL A 91 16.04 -7.28 -19.33
CA VAL A 91 15.82 -6.57 -20.60
C VAL A 91 17.14 -6.08 -21.18
N GLU A 92 18.05 -5.55 -20.36
CA GLU A 92 19.39 -5.12 -20.81
C GLU A 92 20.25 -6.28 -21.31
N GLN A 93 20.17 -7.44 -20.67
CA GLN A 93 20.90 -8.66 -21.07
C GLN A 93 20.23 -9.43 -22.22
N PHE A 94 19.05 -9.01 -22.64
CA PHE A 94 18.27 -9.72 -23.64
C PHE A 94 18.82 -9.47 -25.05
N ASP A 95 19.32 -10.53 -25.70
CA ASP A 95 19.69 -10.47 -27.12
C ASP A 95 18.49 -10.89 -28.00
N PRO A 96 17.90 -9.96 -28.77
CA PRO A 96 16.73 -10.23 -29.59
C PRO A 96 16.99 -11.21 -30.75
N LYS A 97 18.27 -11.47 -31.11
CA LYS A 97 18.60 -12.41 -32.20
C LYS A 97 18.58 -13.88 -31.76
N GLN A 98 18.66 -14.14 -30.45
CA GLN A 98 18.59 -15.49 -29.86
C GLN A 98 17.14 -15.99 -29.70
N VAL A 99 16.16 -15.11 -29.87
CA VAL A 99 14.74 -15.44 -29.75
C VAL A 99 14.31 -16.21 -31.00
N THR A 100 14.21 -17.53 -30.87
CA THR A 100 13.57 -18.35 -31.89
C THR A 100 12.08 -17.98 -31.94
N VAL A 101 11.69 -17.23 -32.96
CA VAL A 101 10.28 -16.99 -33.28
C VAL A 101 9.68 -18.35 -33.58
N ARG A 102 8.93 -18.92 -32.62
CA ARG A 102 8.16 -20.14 -32.85
C ARG A 102 7.11 -19.81 -33.90
N LYS A 103 7.45 -20.02 -35.17
CA LYS A 103 6.48 -20.03 -36.26
C LYS A 103 5.49 -21.15 -35.97
N TYR A 104 4.31 -20.74 -35.52
CA TYR A 104 3.05 -21.48 -35.52
C TYR A 104 2.79 -22.46 -34.37
N ILE A 105 2.03 -21.99 -33.38
CA ILE A 105 1.01 -22.82 -32.69
C ILE A 105 -0.41 -22.36 -33.07
N TRP A 106 -0.61 -21.07 -33.40
CA TRP A 106 -1.91 -20.54 -33.83
C TRP A 106 -2.33 -20.92 -35.25
N TRP A 107 -1.38 -21.26 -36.15
CA TRP A 107 -1.70 -21.53 -37.55
C TRP A 107 -2.04 -23.00 -37.85
N SER A 108 -1.67 -23.95 -36.99
CA SER A 108 -1.97 -25.37 -37.19
C SER A 108 -3.46 -25.70 -37.06
N ARG A 109 -4.28 -24.78 -36.53
CA ARG A 109 -5.76 -24.88 -36.56
C ARG A 109 -6.39 -24.18 -37.77
N VAL A 110 -5.64 -23.38 -38.53
CA VAL A 110 -6.22 -22.43 -39.48
C VAL A 110 -5.97 -22.77 -40.95
N LEU A 111 -4.88 -23.44 -41.37
CA LEU A 111 -4.68 -23.67 -42.82
C LEU A 111 -4.14 -25.06 -43.16
N HIS A 112 -5.07 -25.93 -43.56
CA HIS A 112 -4.82 -26.88 -44.65
C HIS A 112 -4.83 -26.08 -45.97
N GLN A 113 -3.67 -25.89 -46.60
CA GLN A 113 -3.44 -26.15 -48.03
C GLN A 113 -1.98 -25.82 -48.44
N PRO A 114 -1.38 -26.60 -49.36
CA PRO A 114 0.03 -26.49 -49.72
C PRO A 114 0.23 -25.49 -50.86
N ILE A 115 1.39 -24.84 -50.90
CA ILE A 115 1.90 -24.18 -52.10
C ILE A 115 3.32 -24.69 -52.34
N GLN A 116 3.51 -25.31 -53.51
CA GLN A 116 4.77 -25.84 -54.02
C GLN A 116 5.77 -24.73 -54.39
N GLU A 117 7.06 -25.08 -54.22
CA GLU A 117 8.34 -24.71 -54.86
C GLU A 117 8.33 -23.90 -56.20
N PRO A 118 9.46 -23.30 -56.71
CA PRO A 118 10.81 -23.92 -56.74
C PRO A 118 12.09 -23.04 -56.74
N THR A 119 13.21 -23.74 -56.45
CA THR A 119 14.58 -23.64 -57.02
C THR A 119 15.45 -22.37 -56.86
N SER A 120 16.58 -22.55 -56.17
CA SER A 120 17.91 -22.48 -56.81
C SER A 120 18.98 -23.18 -55.96
N LYS A 121 19.42 -24.35 -56.41
CA LYS A 121 20.67 -25.00 -56.01
C LYS A 121 21.86 -24.30 -56.68
N LEU A 122 23.07 -24.58 -56.16
CA LEU A 122 24.43 -24.32 -56.66
C LEU A 122 25.02 -22.97 -56.16
N LEU A 123 26.20 -22.90 -55.55
CA LEU A 123 27.39 -23.78 -55.58
C LEU A 123 27.89 -24.05 -54.14
N GLU A 124 28.20 -25.28 -53.72
CA GLU A 124 29.30 -26.17 -54.14
C GLU A 124 30.60 -25.90 -53.37
N SER A 125 31.15 -26.99 -52.83
CA SER A 125 32.51 -27.15 -52.32
C SER A 125 32.86 -26.48 -50.98
N MET A 126 32.75 -27.25 -49.89
CA MET A 126 33.89 -27.52 -49.01
C MET A 126 33.64 -28.83 -48.26
N SER A 127 33.99 -29.91 -48.96
CA SER A 127 34.39 -31.18 -48.34
C SER A 127 35.55 -30.89 -47.38
N GLY A 128 35.32 -31.11 -46.08
CA GLY A 128 36.33 -30.97 -45.04
C GLY A 128 35.91 -31.70 -43.79
N ASN A 129 36.34 -32.96 -43.70
CA ASN A 129 36.32 -33.82 -42.50
C ASN A 129 36.56 -33.03 -41.21
N TYR A 130 35.76 -33.24 -40.16
CA TYR A 130 36.27 -33.60 -38.82
C TYR A 130 35.16 -34.33 -38.04
N TYR A 131 35.40 -35.61 -37.80
CA TYR A 131 34.75 -36.42 -36.78
C TYR A 131 34.99 -35.81 -35.38
N CYS A 132 33.97 -35.75 -34.54
CA CYS A 132 34.13 -35.87 -33.08
C CYS A 132 32.96 -36.66 -32.50
N ARG A 133 33.23 -37.95 -32.27
CA ARG A 133 32.49 -38.89 -31.44
C ARG A 133 32.81 -38.57 -29.97
N LEU A 134 31.82 -38.63 -29.07
CA LEU A 134 31.91 -39.02 -27.63
C LEU A 134 30.51 -38.75 -27.01
N GLN A 135 29.63 -39.75 -26.94
CA GLN A 135 29.43 -40.64 -25.79
C GLN A 135 28.72 -39.94 -24.60
N CYS A 136 27.39 -40.05 -24.51
CA CYS A 136 26.65 -39.82 -23.27
C CYS A 136 26.44 -41.16 -22.56
N PRO A 137 26.86 -41.32 -21.29
CA PRO A 137 26.34 -42.39 -20.45
C PRO A 137 25.00 -41.99 -19.85
N THR A 138 24.04 -42.91 -19.98
CA THR A 138 22.93 -43.13 -19.05
C THR A 138 23.42 -43.19 -17.61
N GLN A 139 22.70 -42.53 -16.69
CA GLN A 139 22.72 -42.87 -15.27
C GLN A 139 21.30 -42.84 -14.72
N ALA A 140 21.09 -43.80 -13.83
CA ALA A 140 19.85 -44.29 -13.27
C ALA A 140 19.19 -43.35 -12.24
#